data_AF-A0A919HHG0-F1
#
_entry.id   AF-A0A919HHG0-F1
#
_cell.length_a   1.000
_cell.length_b   1.000
_cell.length_c   1.000
_cell.angle_alpha   90.00
_cell.angle_beta   90.00
_cell.angle_gamma   90.00
#
_symmetry.space_group_name_H-M   'P 1'
#
loop_
_entity.id
_entity.type
_entity.pdbx_description
1 polymer ?
#
loop_
_entity_poly.entity_id
_entity_poly.type
_entity_poly.pdbx_seq_one_letter_code
_entity_poly.pdbx_strand_id
1 'polypeptide(L)'
;MPTLSSSEKFAETVSQLAAAGARSVLIVGASDRTMALSAAGLVDQVIAYLPHTPHSRTTDNPEGFLTAIPEGYRLAAVHRHGDYVRLVGTRG
;
A
#
# COMPACT_ATOMS: atom_id res chain seq x y z
N MET A 1 3.80 -25.83 -9.38
CA MET A 1 3.48 -24.87 -8.28
C MET A 1 2.35 -23.98 -8.78
N PRO A 2 1.14 -24.06 -8.22
CA PRO A 2 0.01 -23.27 -8.72
C PRO A 2 0.15 -21.81 -8.25
N THR A 3 0.45 -20.92 -9.18
CA THR A 3 0.46 -19.46 -9.02
C THR A 3 -0.98 -18.94 -9.08
N LEU A 4 -1.50 -18.48 -7.94
CA LEU A 4 -2.77 -17.77 -7.83
C LEU A 4 -2.56 -16.31 -8.26
N SER A 5 -3.30 -15.74 -9.21
CA SER A 5 -4.68 -15.23 -8.99
C SER A 5 -4.76 -14.41 -7.69
N SER A 6 -3.96 -13.34 -7.60
CA SER A 6 -3.78 -12.57 -6.34
C SER A 6 -4.81 -11.46 -6.12
N SER A 7 -5.46 -10.96 -7.18
CA SER A 7 -6.49 -9.90 -7.09
C SER A 7 -7.87 -10.42 -6.76
N GLU A 8 -8.29 -11.54 -7.38
CA GLU A 8 -9.62 -12.15 -7.16
C GLU A 8 -9.79 -12.63 -5.72
N LYS A 9 -8.78 -13.31 -5.18
CA LYS A 9 -8.77 -13.76 -3.77
C LYS A 9 -8.77 -12.61 -2.78
N PHE A 10 -8.14 -11.50 -3.13
CA PHE A 10 -8.19 -10.30 -2.30
C PHE A 10 -9.58 -9.67 -2.32
N ALA A 11 -10.18 -9.51 -3.50
CA ALA A 11 -11.55 -9.01 -3.63
C ALA A 11 -12.56 -9.91 -2.88
N GLU A 12 -12.38 -11.23 -2.96
CA GLU A 12 -13.16 -12.20 -2.19
C GLU A 12 -12.99 -12.01 -0.68
N THR A 13 -11.75 -11.88 -0.20
CA THR A 13 -11.46 -11.64 1.23
C THR A 13 -12.08 -10.33 1.72
N VAL A 14 -11.97 -9.25 0.94
CA VAL A 14 -12.58 -7.96 1.27
C VAL A 14 -14.10 -8.07 1.31
N SER A 15 -14.71 -8.80 0.36
CA SER A 15 -16.15 -9.06 0.33
C SER A 15 -16.62 -9.83 1.57
N GLN A 16 -15.87 -10.86 2.00
CA GLN A 16 -16.16 -11.61 3.23
C GLN A 16 -16.04 -10.73 4.48
N LEU A 17 -15.01 -9.87 4.56
CA LEU A 17 -14.85 -8.92 5.66
C LEU A 17 -15.99 -7.90 5.70
N ALA A 18 -16.42 -7.41 4.54
CA ALA A 18 -17.59 -6.52 4.43
C ALA A 18 -18.88 -7.21 4.90
N ALA A 19 -19.10 -8.47 4.48
CA ALA A 19 -20.24 -9.28 4.93
C ALA A 19 -20.22 -9.54 6.45
N ALA A 20 -19.03 -9.61 7.06
CA ALA A 20 -18.86 -9.70 8.52
C ALA A 20 -19.04 -8.34 9.25
N GLY A 21 -19.32 -7.26 8.52
CA GLY A 21 -19.55 -5.93 9.09
C GLY A 21 -18.30 -5.05 9.23
N ALA A 22 -17.17 -5.46 8.64
CA ALA A 22 -15.99 -4.60 8.60
C ALA A 22 -16.25 -3.35 7.75
N ARG A 23 -15.96 -2.16 8.31
CA ARG A 23 -16.16 -0.87 7.63
C ARG A 23 -14.92 -0.39 6.87
N SER A 24 -13.76 -0.91 7.25
CA SER A 24 -12.47 -0.54 6.68
C SER A 24 -11.47 -1.66 6.93
N VAL A 25 -10.58 -1.90 5.96
CA VAL A 25 -9.50 -2.88 6.08
C VAL A 25 -8.17 -2.15 5.95
N LEU A 26 -7.28 -2.35 6.92
CA LEU A 26 -5.91 -1.83 6.86
C LEU A 26 -4.98 -2.96 6.41
N ILE A 27 -4.23 -2.71 5.34
CA ILE A 27 -3.19 -3.61 4.85
C ILE A 27 -1.85 -2.96 5.19
N VAL A 28 -1.02 -3.69 5.93
CA VAL A 28 0.28 -3.19 6.40
C VAL A 28 1.42 -3.95 5.73
N GLY A 29 2.48 -3.23 5.38
CA GLY A 29 3.71 -3.78 4.83
C GLY A 29 3.85 -3.53 3.34
N ALA A 30 5.09 -3.26 2.92
CA ALA A 30 5.46 -3.06 1.53
C ALA A 30 5.93 -4.40 0.94
N SER A 31 4.95 -5.18 0.47
CA SER A 31 5.17 -6.44 -0.24
C SER A 31 4.68 -6.31 -1.67
N ASP A 32 5.19 -7.14 -2.59
CA ASP A 32 4.76 -7.18 -3.99
C ASP A 32 3.23 -7.33 -4.11
N ARG A 33 2.61 -8.06 -3.17
CA ARG A 33 1.15 -8.21 -3.12
C ARG A 33 0.47 -6.89 -2.78
N THR A 34 0.92 -6.18 -1.74
CA THR A 34 0.35 -4.87 -1.38
C THR A 34 0.50 -3.85 -2.52
N MET A 35 1.64 -3.89 -3.20
CA MET A 35 1.92 -3.03 -4.36
C MET A 35 1.02 -3.40 -5.54
N ALA A 36 0.83 -4.68 -5.83
CA ALA A 36 -0.07 -5.15 -6.89
C ALA A 36 -1.53 -4.76 -6.63
N LEU A 37 -2.00 -4.79 -5.37
CA LEU A 37 -3.34 -4.33 -5.00
C LEU A 37 -3.52 -2.83 -5.24
N SER A 38 -2.51 -2.05 -4.87
CA SER A 38 -2.52 -0.60 -5.09
C SER A 38 -2.51 -0.29 -6.59
N ALA A 39 -1.63 -0.94 -7.35
CA ALA A 39 -1.53 -0.80 -8.81
C ALA A 39 -2.81 -1.25 -9.56
N ALA A 40 -3.53 -2.24 -9.02
CA ALA A 40 -4.82 -2.66 -9.54
C ALA A 40 -5.98 -1.71 -9.19
N GLY A 41 -5.74 -0.62 -8.46
CA GLY A 41 -6.76 0.36 -8.07
C GLY A 41 -7.79 -0.17 -7.07
N LEU A 42 -7.46 -1.26 -6.37
CA LEU A 42 -8.35 -1.94 -5.42
C LEU A 42 -8.34 -1.33 -4.01
N VAL A 43 -7.50 -0.32 -3.79
CA VAL A 43 -7.37 0.38 -2.50
C VAL A 43 -7.87 1.81 -2.69
N ASP A 44 -8.67 2.30 -1.74
CA ASP A 44 -9.20 3.67 -1.81
C ASP A 44 -8.17 4.72 -1.36
N GLN A 45 -7.29 4.34 -0.44
CA GLN A 45 -6.28 5.21 0.16
C GLN A 45 -4.96 4.47 0.40
N VAL A 46 -3.85 5.10 0.01
CA VAL A 46 -2.50 4.64 0.30
C VAL A 46 -1.85 5.60 1.30
N ILE A 47 -1.21 5.05 2.33
CA ILE A 47 -0.42 5.81 3.30
C ILE A 47 1.02 5.30 3.21
N ALA A 48 1.94 6.19 2.84
CA ALA A 48 3.37 5.88 2.75
C ALA A 48 4.15 6.70 3.78
N TYR A 49 5.15 6.09 4.41
CA TYR A 49 6.08 6.76 5.33
C TYR A 49 7.47 6.80 4.69
N LEU A 50 7.90 7.99 4.28
CA LEU A 50 9.21 8.21 3.70
C LEU A 50 10.20 8.62 4.78
N PRO A 51 11.33 7.92 4.94
CA PRO A 51 12.38 8.37 5.85
C PRO A 51 13.04 9.65 5.33
N HIS A 52 13.50 10.52 6.24
CA HIS A 52 14.21 11.74 5.83
C HIS A 52 15.58 11.44 5.20
N THR A 53 16.25 10.38 5.64
CA THR A 53 17.50 9.89 5.07
C THR A 53 17.23 8.68 4.17
N PRO A 54 17.82 8.61 2.95
CA PRO A 54 17.83 7.38 2.18
C PRO A 54 18.40 6.25 3.05
N HIS A 55 17.74 5.08 3.07
CA HIS A 55 18.20 3.95 3.88
C HIS A 55 19.65 3.60 3.52
N SER A 56 20.59 3.93 4.41
CA SER A 56 22.01 3.62 4.24
C SER A 56 22.24 2.14 4.59
N ARG A 57 22.16 1.28 3.57
CA ARG A 57 22.34 -0.19 3.62
C ARG A 57 21.19 -0.99 4.26
N THR A 58 20.56 -1.83 3.44
CA THR A 58 20.24 -3.23 3.79
C THR A 58 20.06 -4.06 2.53
N THR A 59 20.48 -5.32 2.60
CA THR A 59 20.68 -6.27 1.50
C THR A 59 19.43 -7.00 0.99
N ASP A 60 18.22 -6.66 1.43
CA ASP A 60 17.04 -7.45 1.09
C ASP A 60 15.93 -6.55 0.51
N ASN A 61 15.82 -6.62 -0.82
CA ASN A 61 14.74 -6.12 -1.66
C ASN A 61 14.70 -4.60 -1.97
N PRO A 62 15.43 -4.14 -3.01
CA PRO A 62 15.34 -2.77 -3.51
C PRO A 62 13.96 -2.41 -4.12
N GLU A 63 13.10 -3.40 -4.40
CA GLU A 63 11.79 -3.18 -5.03
C GLU A 63 10.65 -2.90 -4.03
N GLY A 64 10.92 -3.01 -2.72
CA GLY A 64 9.91 -2.88 -1.66
C GLY A 64 9.77 -1.49 -1.02
N PHE A 65 10.54 -0.48 -1.43
CA PHE A 65 10.49 0.84 -0.79
C PHE A 65 9.61 1.80 -1.59
N LEU A 66 8.51 2.27 -0.98
CA LEU A 66 7.73 3.37 -1.52
C LEU A 66 8.55 4.65 -1.44
N THR A 67 8.94 5.19 -2.59
CA THR A 67 9.63 6.49 -2.71
C THR A 67 8.66 7.63 -3.05
N ALA A 68 7.44 7.29 -3.47
CA ALA A 68 6.37 8.21 -3.83
C ALA A 68 5.01 7.53 -3.62
N ILE A 69 3.93 8.31 -3.76
CA ILE A 69 2.57 7.74 -3.88
C ILE A 69 2.48 6.94 -5.20
N PRO A 70 1.89 5.72 -5.19
CA PRO A 70 1.75 4.92 -6.40
C PRO A 70 0.95 5.63 -7.50
N GLU A 71 1.22 5.26 -8.75
CA GLU A 71 0.44 5.72 -9.90
C GLU A 71 -1.05 5.36 -9.75
N GLY A 72 -1.95 6.22 -10.26
CA GLY A 72 -3.40 6.09 -10.09
C GLY A 72 -3.96 6.68 -8.80
N TYR A 73 -3.11 7.23 -7.94
CA TYR A 73 -3.51 7.95 -6.72
C TYR A 73 -3.11 9.41 -6.82
N ARG A 74 -3.99 10.29 -6.36
CA ARG A 74 -3.72 11.71 -6.18
C ARG A 74 -3.21 11.94 -4.77
N LEU A 75 -2.13 12.71 -4.65
CA LEU A 75 -1.61 13.13 -3.35
C LEU A 75 -2.65 14.03 -2.65
N ALA A 76 -3.18 13.55 -1.53
CA ALA A 76 -4.20 14.24 -0.75
C ALA A 76 -3.61 14.97 0.46
N ALA A 77 -2.56 14.43 1.07
CA ALA A 77 -1.93 15.08 2.22
C ALA A 77 -0.45 14.71 2.37
N VAL A 78 0.31 15.64 2.97
CA VAL A 78 1.71 15.48 3.35
C VAL A 78 1.90 16.01 4.76
N HIS A 79 2.43 15.18 5.66
CA HIS A 79 2.69 15.57 7.05
C HIS A 79 4.07 15.10 7.49
N ARG A 80 4.78 15.93 8.27
CA ARG A 80 5.91 15.44 9.05
C ARG A 80 5.41 14.59 10.22
N HIS A 81 6.05 13.46 10.45
CA HIS A 81 5.72 12.53 11.52
C HIS A 81 7.00 11.93 12.11
N GLY A 82 7.54 12.58 13.15
CA GLY A 82 8.87 12.25 13.69
C GLY A 82 9.95 12.38 12.61
N ASP A 83 10.71 11.31 12.40
CA ASP A 83 11.78 11.22 11.41
C ASP A 83 11.30 10.87 9.99
N TYR A 84 9.98 10.77 9.80
CA TYR A 84 9.36 10.39 8.53
C TYR A 84 8.51 11.53 7.97
N VAL A 85 8.32 11.50 6.64
CA VAL A 85 7.29 12.23 5.93
C VAL A 85 6.17 11.25 5.60
N ARG A 86 4.99 11.47 6.17
CA ARG A 86 3.78 10.72 5.88
C ARG A 86 3.11 11.31 4.64
N LEU A 87 3.00 10.52 3.58
CA LEU A 87 2.22 10.82 2.39
C LEU A 87 0.89 10.08 2.43
N VAL A 88 -0.19 10.75 2.05
CA VAL A 88 -1.50 10.15 1.87
C VAL A 88 -1.94 10.36 0.43
N GLY A 89 -2.15 9.26 -0.29
CA GLY A 89 -2.74 9.24 -1.62
C GLY A 89 -4.17 8.71 -1.57
N THR A 90 -5.07 9.32 -2.31
CA THR A 90 -6.44 8.81 -2.53
C THR A 90 -6.62 8.43 -3.99
N ARG A 91 -7.36 7.36 -4.26
CA ARG A 91 -7.67 6.96 -5.64
C ARG A 91 -8.35 8.12 -6.38
N GLY A 92 -7.92 8.44 -7.60
CA GLY A 92 -8.38 9.65 -8.31
C GLY A 92 -8.36 9.57 -9.82
#